data_AF-A0A1M7BD90-F1
#
_entry.id   AF-A0A1M7BD90-F1
#
_cell.length_a   1.000
_cell.length_b   1.000
_cell.length_c   1.000
_cell.angle_alpha   90.00
_cell.angle_beta   90.00
_cell.angle_gamma   90.00
#
_symmetry.space_group_name_H-M   'P 1'
#
loop_
_entity.id
_entity.type
_entity.pdbx_description
1 polymer ?
#
loop_
_entity_poly.entity_id
_entity_poly.type
_entity_poly.pdbx_seq_one_letter_code
_entity_poly.pdbx_strand_id
1 'polypeptide(L)'
;MRNCIIASLKQRYNMCTLILEFFIFSIAGWGWEVLLYGYQHHAFINRGVLHGPWLPIYGSGSMLILILLGGLRKRPVKLFLITMVLCGVIEYVPSVWQYVLCILLSIVFAADIIFSLHRPNAGMGITF
;
A
#
# COMPACT_ATOMS: atom_id res chain seq x y z
N MET A 1 -13.06 -2.43 31.68
CA MET A 1 -11.82 -1.89 31.08
C MET A 1 -11.27 -2.67 29.88
N ARG A 2 -11.46 -4.00 29.75
CA ARG A 2 -10.97 -4.77 28.57
C ARG A 2 -11.65 -4.39 27.25
N ASN A 3 -12.91 -3.93 27.28
CA ASN A 3 -13.68 -3.61 26.07
C ASN A 3 -13.28 -2.26 25.43
N CYS A 4 -12.67 -1.33 26.19
CA CYS A 4 -12.21 -0.03 25.67
C CYS A 4 -10.91 -0.19 24.84
N ILE A 5 -10.04 -1.13 25.23
CA ILE A 5 -8.84 -1.50 24.46
C ILE A 5 -9.21 -2.24 23.17
N ILE A 6 -10.29 -3.04 23.18
CA ILE A 6 -10.76 -3.71 21.96
C ILE A 6 -11.46 -2.70 21.02
N ALA A 7 -12.16 -1.70 21.56
CA ALA A 7 -12.81 -0.65 20.76
C ALA A 7 -11.80 0.25 20.02
N SER A 8 -10.59 0.43 20.55
CA SER A 8 -9.49 1.18 19.91
C SER A 8 -8.70 0.36 18.88
N LEU A 9 -8.91 -0.97 18.83
CA LEU A 9 -8.31 -1.86 17.80
C LEU A 9 -9.13 -1.91 16.51
N LYS A 10 -10.33 -1.33 16.48
CA LYS A 10 -10.99 -0.98 15.22
C LYS A 10 -10.36 0.32 14.73
N GLN A 11 -9.07 0.26 14.37
CA GLN A 11 -8.50 1.30 13.53
C GLN A 11 -9.36 1.36 12.27
N ARG A 12 -10.27 2.33 12.23
CA ARG A 12 -10.86 2.75 10.97
C ARG A 12 -9.67 3.29 10.19
N TYR A 13 -9.17 2.50 9.25
CA TYR A 13 -8.40 3.08 8.16
C TYR A 13 -9.33 4.09 7.52
N ASN A 14 -9.11 5.37 7.83
CA ASN A 14 -9.79 6.41 7.11
C ASN A 14 -9.31 6.31 5.66
N MET A 15 -10.21 6.54 4.71
CA MET A 15 -9.86 6.43 3.29
C MET A 15 -8.61 7.26 2.95
N CYS A 16 -8.47 8.43 3.58
CA CYS A 16 -7.29 9.27 3.49
C CYS A 16 -5.99 8.56 3.92
N THR A 17 -6.03 7.74 4.97
CA THR A 17 -4.86 6.96 5.42
C THR A 17 -4.46 5.91 4.39
N LEU A 18 -5.41 5.21 3.77
CA LEU A 18 -5.13 4.24 2.70
C LEU A 18 -4.54 4.92 1.46
N ILE A 19 -5.08 6.09 1.11
CA ILE A 19 -4.57 6.91 -0.01
C ILE A 19 -3.13 7.35 0.26
N LEU A 20 -2.86 7.89 1.46
CA LEU A 20 -1.52 8.34 1.84
C LEU A 20 -0.53 7.18 1.87
N GLU A 21 -0.90 6.03 2.45
CA GLU A 21 -0.05 4.84 2.45
C GLU A 21 0.31 4.40 1.02
N PHE A 22 -0.66 4.36 0.11
CA PHE A 22 -0.41 4.00 -1.29
C PHE A 22 0.64 4.92 -1.96
N PHE A 23 0.51 6.23 -1.82
CA PHE A 23 1.44 7.18 -2.43
C PHE A 23 2.82 7.17 -1.76
N ILE A 24 2.87 7.08 -0.43
CA ILE A 24 4.14 7.01 0.31
C ILE A 24 4.94 5.78 -0.13
N PHE A 25 4.31 4.60 -0.19
CA PHE A 25 5.00 3.38 -0.63
C PHE A 25 5.36 3.41 -2.12
N SER A 26 4.55 4.06 -2.98
CA SER A 26 4.87 4.22 -4.40
C SER A 26 6.09 5.12 -4.65
N ILE A 27 6.25 6.19 -3.87
CA ILE A 27 7.41 7.10 -3.95
C ILE A 27 8.64 6.46 -3.30
N ALA A 28 8.46 5.81 -2.14
CA ALA A 28 9.55 5.10 -1.47
C ALA A 28 10.12 3.97 -2.33
N GLY A 29 9.26 3.20 -3.01
CA GLY A 29 9.66 2.17 -3.95
C GLY A 29 10.41 2.73 -5.17
N TRP A 30 9.98 3.87 -5.70
CA TRP A 30 10.74 4.60 -6.73
C TRP A 30 12.12 5.00 -6.25
N GLY A 31 12.22 5.58 -5.05
CA GLY A 31 13.51 5.95 -4.46
C GLY A 31 14.42 4.73 -4.28
N TRP A 32 13.89 3.60 -3.82
CA TRP A 32 14.64 2.36 -3.66
C TRP A 32 15.23 1.84 -4.97
N GLU A 33 14.42 1.80 -6.04
CA GLU A 33 14.88 1.38 -7.37
C GLU A 33 15.95 2.32 -7.95
N VAL A 34 15.76 3.63 -7.80
CA VAL A 34 16.75 4.63 -8.26
C VAL A 34 18.07 4.50 -7.50
N LEU A 35 18.01 4.26 -6.19
CA LEU A 35 19.21 4.04 -5.37
C LEU A 35 19.94 2.75 -5.76
N LEU A 36 19.22 1.64 -5.98
CA LEU A 36 19.80 0.38 -6.42
C LEU A 36 20.47 0.50 -7.80
N TYR A 37 19.80 1.12 -8.76
CA TYR A 37 20.37 1.36 -10.08
C TYR A 37 21.54 2.34 -10.05
N GLY A 38 21.45 3.38 -9.22
CA GLY A 38 22.56 4.30 -8.97
C GLY A 38 23.79 3.60 -8.40
N TYR A 39 23.60 2.61 -7.52
CA TYR A 39 24.69 1.80 -6.98
C TYR A 39 25.27 0.81 -8.00
N GLN A 40 24.43 0.13 -8.78
CA GLN A 40 24.87 -0.92 -9.71
C GLN A 40 25.47 -0.40 -11.02
N HIS A 41 24.91 0.69 -11.56
CA HIS A 41 25.24 1.17 -12.90
C HIS A 41 25.83 2.59 -12.92
N HIS A 42 25.99 3.23 -11.76
CA HIS A 42 26.45 4.63 -11.62
C HIS A 42 25.67 5.63 -12.50
N ALA A 43 24.46 5.27 -12.92
CA ALA A 43 23.63 6.04 -13.83
C ALA A 43 22.26 6.27 -13.18
N PHE A 44 21.84 7.54 -13.11
CA PHE A 44 20.50 7.91 -12.68
C PHE A 44 19.52 7.71 -13.82
N ILE A 45 19.00 6.50 -13.94
CA ILE A 45 17.95 6.17 -14.91
C ILE A 45 16.60 6.27 -14.20
N ASN A 46 15.72 7.12 -14.71
CA ASN A 46 14.36 7.22 -14.19
C ASN A 46 13.57 5.97 -14.59
N ARG A 47 13.37 5.06 -13.63
CA ARG A 47 12.55 3.84 -13.76
C ARG A 47 11.08 4.07 -13.40
N GLY A 48 10.74 5.30 -13.03
CA GLY A 48 9.38 5.71 -12.72
C GLY A 48 8.47 5.67 -13.95
N VAL A 49 7.19 5.42 -13.70
CA VAL A 49 6.16 5.39 -14.76
C VAL A 49 5.77 6.84 -15.11
N LEU A 50 5.53 7.14 -16.39
CA LEU A 50 5.14 8.48 -16.87
C LEU A 50 6.14 9.61 -16.53
N HIS A 51 7.45 9.34 -16.54
CA HIS A 51 8.52 10.29 -16.17
C HIS A 51 8.45 10.82 -14.72
N GLY A 52 7.51 10.34 -13.89
CA GLY A 52 7.31 10.80 -12.52
C GLY A 52 8.03 9.95 -11.46
N PRO A 53 8.28 10.50 -10.26
CA PRO A 53 8.96 9.79 -9.18
C PRO A 53 8.01 8.85 -8.39
N TRP A 54 7.30 7.98 -9.09
CA TRP A 54 6.44 6.98 -8.48
C TRP A 54 6.53 5.62 -9.20
N LEU A 55 6.33 4.54 -8.46
CA LEU A 55 6.08 3.22 -9.01
C LEU A 55 4.85 2.60 -8.32
N PRO A 56 3.67 2.63 -8.98
CA PRO A 56 2.42 2.10 -8.44
C PRO A 56 2.45 0.62 -8.03
N ILE A 57 3.41 -0.17 -8.54
CA ILE A 57 3.61 -1.57 -8.16
C ILE A 57 3.95 -1.73 -6.66
N TYR A 58 4.70 -0.80 -6.08
CA TYR A 58 5.02 -0.83 -4.64
C TYR A 58 3.85 -0.37 -3.78
N GLY A 59 3.08 0.63 -4.25
CA GLY A 59 1.85 1.04 -3.60
C GLY A 59 0.81 -0.08 -3.55
N SER A 60 0.56 -0.74 -4.68
CA SER A 60 -0.36 -1.87 -4.77
C SER A 60 0.12 -3.10 -3.99
N GLY A 61 1.44 -3.37 -3.95
CA GLY A 61 2.03 -4.40 -3.10
C GLY A 61 1.78 -4.14 -1.61
N SER A 62 1.93 -2.90 -1.14
CA SER A 62 1.60 -2.52 0.24
C SER A 62 0.12 -2.70 0.56
N MET A 63 -0.79 -2.32 -0.35
CA MET A 63 -2.23 -2.56 -0.18
C MET A 63 -2.56 -4.06 -0.09
N LEU A 64 -1.95 -4.89 -0.93
CA LEU A 64 -2.13 -6.34 -0.87
C LEU A 64 -1.71 -6.90 0.50
N ILE A 65 -0.55 -6.47 1.01
CA ILE A 65 -0.07 -6.87 2.34
C ILE A 65 -1.02 -6.37 3.44
N LEU A 66 -1.52 -5.14 3.35
CA LEU A 66 -2.50 -4.59 4.31
C LEU A 66 -3.80 -5.38 4.35
N ILE A 67 -4.32 -5.79 3.19
CA ILE A 67 -5.54 -6.60 3.07
C ILE A 67 -5.30 -8.00 3.66
N LEU A 68 -4.18 -8.65 3.30
CA LEU A 68 -3.89 -10.02 3.73
C LEU A 68 -3.48 -10.12 5.21
N LEU A 69 -2.70 -9.15 5.70
CA LEU A 69 -2.10 -9.19 7.05
C LEU A 69 -2.79 -8.25 8.06
N GLY A 70 -3.84 -7.54 7.67
CA GLY A 70 -4.55 -6.61 8.56
C GLY A 70 -5.02 -7.25 9.87
N GLY A 71 -5.39 -8.54 9.85
CA GLY A 71 -5.80 -9.30 11.04
C GLY A 71 -4.66 -9.71 11.99
N LEU A 72 -3.41 -9.75 11.50
CA LEU A 72 -2.25 -10.26 12.25
C LEU A 72 -1.39 -9.15 12.89
N ARG A 73 -1.79 -7.88 12.75
CA ARG A 73 -1.10 -6.70 13.27
C ARG A 73 -0.83 -6.74 14.79
N LYS A 74 -1.61 -7.51 15.55
CA LYS A 74 -1.43 -7.68 17.01
C LYS A 74 -0.20 -8.51 17.41
N ARG A 75 0.47 -9.19 16.47
CA ARG A 75 1.63 -10.05 16.73
C ARG A 75 2.80 -9.68 15.79
N PRO A 76 3.66 -8.70 16.14
CA PRO A 76 4.63 -8.11 15.21
C PRO A 76 5.67 -9.11 14.68
N VAL A 77 6.11 -10.07 15.51
CA VAL A 77 7.06 -11.11 15.08
C VAL A 77 6.46 -12.03 14.00
N LYS A 78 5.20 -12.43 14.16
CA LYS A 78 4.50 -13.26 13.16
C LYS A 78 4.23 -12.48 11.88
N LEU A 79 3.87 -11.19 12.03
CA LEU A 79 3.69 -10.28 10.91
C LEU A 79 4.96 -10.23 10.05
N PHE A 80 6.12 -9.99 10.67
CA PHE A 80 7.40 -9.89 9.96
C PHE A 80 7.72 -11.17 9.16
N LEU A 81 7.60 -12.34 9.78
CA LEU A 81 7.88 -13.61 9.11
C LEU A 81 6.93 -13.87 7.92
N ILE A 82 5.64 -13.58 8.09
CA ILE A 82 4.65 -13.77 7.03
C ILE A 82 4.87 -12.76 5.90
N THR A 83 5.15 -11.49 6.21
CA THR A 83 5.47 -10.48 5.19
C THR A 83 6.71 -10.88 4.40
N MET A 84 7.76 -11.39 5.06
CA MET A 84 8.99 -11.82 4.39
C MET A 84 8.73 -12.96 3.39
N VAL A 85 7.98 -13.99 3.80
CA VAL A 85 7.59 -15.09 2.91
C VAL A 85 6.69 -14.58 1.78
N LEU A 86 5.73 -13.73 2.10
CA LEU A 86 4.77 -13.21 1.13
C LEU A 86 5.45 -12.34 0.07
N CYS A 87 6.38 -11.46 0.45
CA CYS A 87 7.17 -10.67 -0.49
C CYS A 87 7.98 -11.57 -1.42
N GLY A 88 8.65 -12.60 -0.90
CA GLY A 88 9.40 -13.55 -1.74
C GLY A 88 8.51 -14.30 -2.74
N VAL A 89 7.29 -14.68 -2.33
CA VAL A 89 6.31 -15.29 -3.24
C VAL A 89 5.87 -14.31 -4.31
N ILE A 90 5.53 -13.07 -3.94
CA ILE A 90 5.09 -12.03 -4.88
C ILE A 90 6.18 -11.76 -5.91
N GLU A 91 7.44 -11.65 -5.49
CA GLU A 91 8.58 -11.41 -6.38
C GLU A 91 8.81 -12.56 -7.37
N TYR A 92 8.55 -13.80 -6.95
CA TYR A 92 8.62 -14.97 -7.82
C TYR A 92 7.48 -15.07 -8.85
N VAL A 93 6.37 -14.35 -8.63
CA VAL A 93 5.27 -14.27 -9.60
C VAL A 93 5.77 -13.55 -10.87
N PRO A 94 5.50 -14.07 -12.08
CA PRO A 94 5.93 -13.41 -13.31
C PRO A 94 5.46 -11.97 -13.39
N SER A 95 6.33 -11.08 -13.88
CA SER A 95 6.08 -9.63 -13.94
C SER A 95 4.73 -9.27 -14.57
N VAL A 96 4.29 -9.99 -15.60
CA VAL A 96 2.97 -9.81 -16.25
C VAL A 96 1.82 -9.90 -15.24
N TRP A 97 1.85 -10.88 -14.34
CA TRP A 97 0.82 -11.08 -13.32
C TRP A 97 0.88 -10.00 -12.24
N GLN A 98 2.07 -9.53 -11.88
CA GLN A 98 2.22 -8.39 -10.95
C GLN A 98 1.65 -7.10 -11.56
N TYR A 99 1.86 -6.85 -12.86
CA TYR A 99 1.26 -5.71 -13.56
C TYR A 99 -0.27 -5.83 -13.63
N VAL A 100 -0.81 -7.01 -13.93
CA VAL A 100 -2.26 -7.26 -13.94
C VAL A 100 -2.86 -7.01 -12.55
N LEU A 101 -2.21 -7.52 -11.50
CA LEU A 101 -2.63 -7.31 -10.12
C LEU A 101 -2.59 -5.83 -9.73
N CYS A 102 -1.54 -5.11 -10.11
CA CYS A 102 -1.41 -3.67 -9.89
C CYS A 102 -2.56 -2.90 -10.56
N ILE A 103 -2.90 -3.21 -11.82
CA ILE A 103 -3.99 -2.57 -12.56
C ILE A 103 -5.34 -2.87 -11.89
N LEU A 104 -5.59 -4.12 -11.52
CA LEU A 104 -6.83 -4.53 -10.85
C LEU A 104 -6.99 -3.82 -9.51
N LEU A 105 -5.94 -3.80 -8.67
CA LEU A 105 -5.97 -3.11 -7.38
C LEU A 105 -6.13 -1.60 -7.54
N SER A 106 -5.54 -1.01 -8.59
CA SER A 106 -5.71 0.42 -8.89
C SER A 106 -7.15 0.74 -9.33
N ILE A 107 -7.80 -0.14 -10.08
CA ILE A 107 -9.22 -0.01 -10.45
C ILE A 107 -10.12 -0.13 -9.21
N VAL A 108 -9.86 -1.12 -8.35
CA VAL A 108 -10.61 -1.29 -7.09
C VAL A 108 -10.47 -0.03 -6.24
N PHE A 109 -9.25 0.47 -6.07
CA PHE A 109 -8.99 1.69 -5.33
C PHE A 109 -9.65 2.92 -5.96
N ALA A 110 -9.64 3.05 -7.29
CA ALA A 110 -10.34 4.13 -7.98
C ALA A 110 -11.87 4.01 -7.81
N ALA A 111 -12.42 2.80 -7.85
CA ALA A 111 -13.84 2.54 -7.60
C ALA A 111 -14.24 2.86 -6.16
N ASP A 112 -13.42 2.49 -5.18
CA ASP A 112 -13.60 2.84 -3.76
C ASP A 112 -13.52 4.36 -3.54
N ILE A 113 -12.60 5.06 -4.24
CA ILE A 113 -12.52 6.53 -4.24
C ILE A 113 -13.81 7.12 -4.82
N ILE A 114 -14.24 6.67 -6.00
CA ILE A 114 -15.45 7.18 -6.66
C ILE A 114 -16.67 6.94 -5.76
N PHE A 115 -16.79 5.76 -5.18
CA PHE A 115 -17.85 5.43 -4.23
C PHE A 115 -17.79 6.33 -2.99
N SER A 116 -16.60 6.57 -2.45
CA SER A 116 -16.39 7.47 -1.31
C SER A 116 -16.64 8.94 -1.65
N LEU A 117 -16.43 9.38 -2.88
CA LEU A 117 -16.78 10.72 -3.35
C LEU A 117 -18.29 10.86 -3.56
N HIS A 118 -18.95 9.79 -4.01
CA HIS A 118 -20.40 9.76 -4.23
C HIS A 118 -21.19 9.61 -2.91
N ARG A 119 -20.60 8.96 -1.92
CA ARG A 119 -21.10 8.85 -0.53
C ARG A 119 -20.03 9.39 0.42
N PRO A 120 -19.81 10.73 0.47
CA PRO A 120 -18.85 11.30 1.41
C PRO A 120 -19.28 10.87 2.80
N ASN A 121 -18.45 10.05 3.44
CA ASN A 121 -18.68 9.65 4.82
C ASN A 121 -18.35 10.87 5.68
N ALA A 122 -19.25 11.85 5.67
CA ALA A 122 -19.31 12.91 6.64
C ALA A 122 -19.58 12.22 7.97
N GLY A 123 -18.51 11.83 8.66
CA GLY A 123 -18.60 11.55 10.08
C GLY A 123 -19.33 12.72 10.72
N MET A 124 -20.37 12.41 11.50
CA MET A 124 -21.10 13.38 12.31
C MET A 124 -20.08 14.32 12.97
N GLY A 125 -20.29 15.62 12.76
CA GLY A 125 -19.28 16.66 12.90
C GLY A 125 -18.45 16.60 14.18
N ILE A 126 -17.17 16.92 14.02
CA ILE A 126 -16.41 17.69 15.00
C ILE A 126 -16.21 19.08 14.39
N THR A 127 -17.31 19.80 14.23
CA THR A 127 -17.29 21.26 14.22
C THR A 127 -17.62 21.68 15.65
N PHE A 128 -16.74 22.53 16.21
CA PHE A 128 -16.81 23.07 17.56
C PHE A 128 -18.18 23.60 17.95
#